data_AF-A0A948CE07-F1
#
_entry.id   AF-A0A948CE07-F1
#
_cell.length_a   1.000
_cell.length_b   1.000
_cell.length_c   1.000
_cell.angle_alpha   90.00
_cell.angle_beta   90.00
_cell.angle_gamma   90.00
#
_symmetry.space_group_name_H-M   'P 1'
#
loop_
_entity.id
_entity.type
_entity.pdbx_description
1 polymer ?
#
loop_
_entity_poly.entity_id
_entity_poly.type
_entity_poly.pdbx_seq_one_letter_code
_entity_poly.pdbx_strand_id
1 'polypeptide(L)'
;MPTPLDPTSAAFLLAENRNMPMHVGGLQLFKKPEGAGRSYTRDMFESMRDEPEIAPLFLKHPHRSVKTGAQLVWRPDEQFDMEHHVRHS
;
A
#
# COMPACT_ATOMS: atom_id res chain seq x y z
N MET A 1 -12.61 -15.16 10.91
CA MET A 1 -12.61 -15.98 9.67
C MET A 1 -11.90 -15.16 8.60
N PRO A 2 -10.96 -15.72 7.84
CA PRO A 2 -10.27 -14.98 6.80
C PRO A 2 -11.28 -14.57 5.70
N THR A 3 -11.24 -13.31 5.29
CA THR A 3 -12.17 -12.76 4.28
C THR A 3 -11.65 -13.12 2.88
N PRO A 4 -12.43 -13.78 2.02
CA PRO A 4 -12.03 -14.02 0.63
C PRO A 4 -11.72 -12.72 -0.10
N LEU A 5 -10.80 -12.78 -1.07
CA LEU A 5 -10.61 -11.67 -2.02
C LEU A 5 -11.93 -11.42 -2.76
N ASP A 6 -12.29 -10.16 -2.95
CA ASP A 6 -13.39 -9.81 -3.83
C ASP A 6 -13.03 -10.14 -5.30
N PRO A 7 -14.02 -10.36 -6.17
CA PRO A 7 -13.78 -10.78 -7.54
C PRO A 7 -12.86 -9.85 -8.33
N THR A 8 -12.94 -8.53 -8.09
CA THR A 8 -12.13 -7.54 -8.80
C THR A 8 -10.68 -7.62 -8.36
N SER A 9 -10.40 -7.65 -7.06
CA SER A 9 -9.03 -7.81 -6.54
C SER A 9 -8.39 -9.13 -7.02
N ALA A 10 -9.16 -10.22 -7.05
CA ALA A 10 -8.68 -11.51 -7.56
C ALA A 10 -8.34 -11.43 -9.07
N ALA A 11 -9.16 -10.73 -9.86
CA ALA A 11 -8.91 -10.56 -11.28
C ALA A 11 -7.62 -9.76 -11.55
N PHE A 12 -7.35 -8.69 -10.78
CA PHE A 12 -6.10 -7.93 -10.87
C PHE A 12 -4.88 -8.81 -10.59
N LEU A 13 -4.90 -9.58 -9.50
CA LEU A 13 -3.79 -10.46 -9.11
C LEU A 13 -3.55 -11.58 -10.13
N LEU A 14 -4.61 -12.16 -10.71
CA LEU A 14 -4.49 -13.27 -11.66
C LEU A 14 -4.11 -12.83 -13.08
N ALA A 15 -4.44 -11.60 -13.47
CA ALA A 15 -4.08 -11.04 -14.78
C ALA A 15 -2.64 -10.51 -14.84
N GLU A 16 -2.05 -10.19 -13.68
CA GLU A 16 -0.71 -9.63 -13.58
C GLU A 16 0.38 -10.56 -14.14
N ASN A 17 1.33 -9.98 -14.86
CA ASN A 17 2.55 -10.66 -15.26
C ASN A 17 3.71 -9.67 -15.38
N ARG A 18 4.92 -10.20 -15.63
CA ARG A 18 6.15 -9.39 -15.71
C ARG A 18 6.08 -8.22 -16.69
N ASN A 19 5.34 -8.36 -17.80
CA ASN A 19 5.23 -7.34 -18.84
C ASN A 19 3.99 -6.44 -18.67
N MET A 20 3.06 -6.80 -17.78
CA MET A 20 1.82 -6.08 -17.51
C MET A 20 1.56 -6.07 -16.00
N PRO A 21 2.24 -5.17 -15.26
CA PRO A 21 1.92 -4.92 -13.86
C PRO A 21 0.50 -4.39 -13.71
N MET A 22 -0.21 -4.85 -12.69
CA MET A 22 -1.62 -4.48 -12.45
C MET A 22 -1.75 -3.45 -11.32
N HIS A 23 -0.82 -2.50 -11.22
CA HIS A 23 -0.91 -1.39 -10.27
C HIS A 23 -1.43 -0.11 -10.94
N VAL A 24 -2.09 0.72 -10.16
CA VAL A 24 -2.51 2.07 -10.56
C VAL A 24 -1.59 3.10 -9.91
N GLY A 25 -1.27 4.18 -10.62
CA GLY A 25 -0.44 5.28 -10.14
C GLY A 25 -1.18 6.61 -10.19
N GLY A 26 -0.82 7.52 -9.27
CA GLY A 26 -1.35 8.88 -9.24
C GLY A 26 -0.22 9.90 -9.09
N LEU A 27 -0.26 10.95 -9.90
CA LEU A 27 0.64 12.12 -9.76
C LEU A 27 -0.15 13.26 -9.13
N GLN A 28 0.26 13.67 -7.94
CA GLN A 28 -0.36 14.78 -7.20
C GLN A 28 0.59 15.97 -7.18
N LEU A 29 0.12 17.11 -7.70
CA LEU A 29 0.89 18.36 -7.72
C LEU A 29 0.43 19.27 -6.58
N PHE A 30 1.38 19.68 -5.75
CA PHE A 30 1.13 20.55 -4.60
C PHE A 30 1.89 21.87 -4.74
N LYS A 31 1.33 22.92 -4.13
CA LYS A 31 2.02 24.19 -3.93
C LYS A 31 2.42 24.31 -2.47
N LYS A 32 3.67 24.71 -2.22
CA LYS A 32 4.15 25.00 -0.87
C LYS A 32 3.29 26.09 -0.23
N PRO A 33 2.81 25.91 1.01
CA PRO A 33 2.03 26.93 1.71
C PRO A 33 2.80 28.25 1.87
N GLU A 34 2.07 29.36 1.92
CA GLU A 34 2.67 30.67 2.18
C GLU A 34 3.31 30.70 3.58
N GLY A 35 4.49 31.30 3.69
CA GLY A 35 5.24 31.37 4.95
C GLY A 35 5.92 30.06 5.39
N ALA A 36 5.73 28.95 4.69
CA ALA A 36 6.36 27.69 5.08
C ALA A 36 7.91 27.75 5.00
N GLY A 37 8.58 27.11 5.95
CA GLY A 37 10.04 27.10 6.08
C GLY A 37 10.75 26.42 4.90
N ARG A 38 12.09 26.56 4.83
CA ARG A 38 12.90 25.88 3.80
C ARG A 38 12.85 24.35 3.91
N SER A 39 12.64 23.83 5.11
CA SER A 39 12.55 22.39 5.41
C SER A 39 11.18 21.78 5.16
N TYR A 40 10.14 22.56 4.85
CA TYR A 40 8.74 22.09 4.81
C TYR A 40 8.53 20.75 4.09
N THR A 41 9.12 20.58 2.90
CA THR A 41 8.98 19.32 2.14
C THR A 41 9.69 18.14 2.82
N ARG A 42 10.84 18.38 3.46
CA ARG A 42 11.54 17.37 4.26
C ARG A 42 10.70 16.98 5.47
N ASP A 43 10.22 17.97 6.21
CA ASP A 43 9.43 17.76 7.43
C ASP A 43 8.13 16.99 7.10
N MET A 44 7.47 17.34 5.98
CA MET A 44 6.30 16.62 5.47
C MET A 44 6.62 15.17 5.07
N PHE A 45 7.77 14.93 4.43
CA PHE A 45 8.19 13.58 4.08
C PHE A 45 8.48 12.74 5.34
N GLU A 46 9.22 13.30 6.30
CA GLU A 46 9.54 12.63 7.56
C GLU A 46 8.26 12.32 8.34
N SER A 47 7.29 13.24 8.39
CA SER A 47 6.02 12.99 9.07
C SER A 47 5.20 11.85 8.44
N MET A 48 5.22 11.72 7.11
CA MET A 48 4.53 10.62 6.41
C MET A 48 5.22 9.28 6.62
N ARG A 49 6.56 9.28 6.67
CA ARG A 49 7.36 8.07 6.89
C ARG A 49 7.26 7.57 8.33
N ASP A 50 7.17 8.48 9.30
CA ASP A 50 7.22 8.15 10.73
C ASP A 50 5.81 7.94 11.34
N GLU A 51 4.75 7.89 10.52
CA GLU A 51 3.36 7.65 10.94
C GLU A 51 3.17 6.22 11.46
N PRO A 52 2.86 6.01 12.76
CA PRO A 52 2.67 4.68 13.32
C PRO A 52 1.34 4.03 12.95
N GLU A 53 0.31 4.81 12.61
CA GLU A 53 -1.03 4.29 12.36
C GLU A 53 -1.29 4.08 10.87
N ILE A 54 -1.27 2.81 10.44
CA ILE A 54 -1.54 2.43 9.05
C ILE A 54 -3.02 2.14 8.87
N ALA A 55 -3.64 2.77 7.87
CA ALA A 55 -5.03 2.47 7.54
C ALA A 55 -5.21 0.97 7.21
N PRO A 56 -6.28 0.31 7.69
CA PRO A 56 -6.48 -1.14 7.51
C PRO A 56 -6.47 -1.63 6.06
N LEU A 57 -6.72 -0.74 5.10
CA LEU A 57 -6.64 -1.06 3.67
C LEU A 57 -5.22 -1.42 3.24
N PHE A 58 -4.20 -0.71 3.71
CA PHE A 58 -2.80 -0.95 3.33
C PHE A 58 -2.19 -2.17 4.03
N LEU A 59 -2.81 -2.63 5.12
CA LEU A 59 -2.42 -3.83 5.85
C LEU A 59 -3.07 -5.11 5.29
N LYS A 60 -3.70 -5.07 4.12
CA LYS A 60 -4.28 -6.27 3.49
C LYS A 60 -3.24 -6.99 2.64
N HIS A 61 -2.84 -8.18 3.10
CA HIS A 61 -1.93 -9.04 2.36
C HIS A 61 -2.65 -10.28 1.81
N PRO A 62 -2.52 -10.60 0.51
CA PRO A 62 -3.15 -11.79 -0.07
C PRO A 62 -2.45 -13.06 0.44
N HIS A 63 -3.22 -14.05 0.87
CA HIS A 63 -2.71 -15.32 1.35
C HIS A 63 -3.50 -16.49 0.79
N ARG A 64 -2.80 -17.60 0.48
CA ARG A 64 -3.39 -18.86 0.04
C ARG A 64 -2.70 -20.04 0.71
N SER A 65 -3.46 -20.97 1.27
CA SER A 65 -2.94 -22.23 1.80
C SER A 65 -3.99 -23.34 1.80
N VAL A 66 -3.59 -24.57 2.12
CA VAL A 66 -4.54 -25.69 2.30
C VAL A 66 -5.57 -25.38 3.39
N LYS A 67 -5.16 -24.69 4.46
CA LYS A 67 -6.03 -24.26 5.56
C LYS A 67 -7.10 -23.24 5.13
N THR A 68 -6.91 -22.55 4.00
CA THR A 68 -7.90 -21.64 3.41
C THR A 68 -8.75 -22.32 2.34
N GLY A 69 -8.75 -23.66 2.26
CA GLY A 69 -9.43 -24.39 1.19
C GLY A 69 -8.87 -24.07 -0.20
N ALA A 70 -7.59 -23.71 -0.27
CA ALA A 70 -6.92 -23.19 -1.46
C ALA A 70 -7.55 -21.91 -2.05
N GLN A 71 -8.38 -21.19 -1.29
CA GLN A 71 -8.89 -19.87 -1.67
C GLN A 71 -7.86 -18.78 -1.34
N LEU A 72 -7.86 -17.72 -2.16
CA LEU A 72 -7.18 -16.46 -1.85
C LEU A 72 -8.01 -15.68 -0.83
N VAL A 73 -7.37 -15.31 0.28
CA VAL A 73 -8.01 -14.55 1.36
C VAL A 73 -7.13 -13.37 1.78
N TRP A 74 -7.76 -12.35 2.32
CA TRP A 74 -7.07 -11.27 3.00
C TRP A 74 -6.62 -11.70 4.39
N ARG A 75 -5.38 -11.36 4.73
CA ARG A 75 -4.85 -11.42 6.09
C ARG A 75 -4.18 -10.08 6.42
N PRO A 76 -4.12 -9.70 7.71
CA PRO A 76 -3.31 -8.58 8.14
C PRO A 76 -1.84 -8.80 7.75
N ASP A 77 -1.19 -7.74 7.30
CA ASP A 77 0.26 -7.69 7.17
C ASP A 77 0.88 -7.32 8.53
N GLU A 78 1.62 -8.26 9.11
CA GLU A 78 2.32 -8.07 10.39
C GLU A 78 3.76 -7.56 10.19
N GLN A 79 4.22 -7.45 8.95
CA GLN A 79 5.59 -7.06 8.59
C GLN A 79 5.60 -5.84 7.66
N PHE A 80 4.56 -5.01 7.73
CA PHE A 80 4.44 -3.81 6.92
C PHE A 80 5.61 -2.86 7.18
N ASP A 81 6.35 -2.52 6.13
CA ASP A 81 7.53 -1.65 6.18
C ASP A 81 7.21 -0.28 5.57
N MET A 82 6.99 0.72 6.44
CA MET A 82 6.67 2.08 6.00
C MET A 82 7.82 2.71 5.19
N GLU A 83 9.08 2.41 5.51
CA GLU A 83 10.24 2.95 4.78
C GLU A 83 10.33 2.37 3.36
N HIS A 84 9.74 1.19 3.13
CA HIS A 84 9.59 0.65 1.78
C HIS A 84 8.56 1.42 0.95
N HIS A 85 7.47 1.84 1.57
CA HIS A 85 6.31 2.42 0.88
C HIS A 85 6.37 3.95 0.74
N VAL A 86 7.00 4.65 1.68
CA VAL A 86 7.19 6.10 1.65
C VAL A 86 8.66 6.41 1.36
N ARG A 87 8.95 6.72 0.09
CA ARG A 87 10.33 6.94 -0.39
C ARG A 87 10.48 8.29 -1.06
N HIS A 88 11.66 8.88 -0.88
CA HIS A 88 12.11 10.05 -1.60
C HIS A 88 13.21 9.62 -2.58
N SER A 89 12.82 9.33 -3.82
CA SER A 89 13.71 8.91 -4.93
C SER A 89 14.30 10.08 -5.69
#